data_AF-A0A967V492-F1
#
_entry.id   AF-A0A967V492-F1
#
_cell.length_a   1.000
_cell.length_b   1.000
_cell.length_c   1.000
_cell.angle_alpha   90.00
_cell.angle_beta   90.00
_cell.angle_gamma   90.00
#
_symmetry.space_group_name_H-M   'P 1'
#
loop_
_entity.id
_entity.type
_entity.pdbx_description
1 polymer ?
#
loop_
_entity_poly.entity_id
_entity_poly.type
_entity_poly.pdbx_seq_one_letter_code
_entity_poly.pdbx_strand_id
1 'polypeptide(L)'
;ATMPLYARSYDVRVLTIILFYVVLAVSWAMFSGTTGYMSLAPAAFVGLGVYTMALLQETLPFPVIIVIGSLISFVFAVLVGLVTLRLRGIYFTIFTFGLVVFLTELVQYLETRIFLSHGWDITPIDNATLLHTMLGLVAVTVLAIYFIRRSRYGLALLSIGGNEEAA
;
A
#
# COMPACT_ATOMS: atom_id res chain seq x y z
N ALA A 1 3.98 12.99 -19.74
CA ALA A 1 2.77 12.32 -20.26
C ALA A 1 2.92 11.75 -21.69
N THR A 2 4.14 11.66 -22.25
CA THR A 2 4.37 11.22 -23.66
C THR A 2 5.19 9.94 -23.81
N MET A 3 5.67 9.36 -22.71
CA MET A 3 6.53 8.15 -22.73
C MET A 3 5.91 6.88 -23.35
N PRO A 4 4.58 6.60 -23.31
CA PRO A 4 4.07 5.36 -23.89
C PRO A 4 4.05 5.33 -25.42
N LEU A 5 4.36 6.44 -26.11
CA LEU A 5 4.42 6.49 -27.58
C LEU A 5 5.80 6.11 -28.17
N TYR A 6 6.86 6.07 -27.36
CA TYR A 6 8.23 5.86 -27.84
C TYR A 6 8.98 4.71 -27.16
N ALA A 7 8.42 4.11 -26.10
CA ALA A 7 9.08 3.08 -25.30
C ALA A 7 8.56 1.68 -25.62
N ARG A 8 9.43 0.66 -25.65
CA ARG A 8 8.99 -0.74 -25.83
C ARG A 8 8.09 -1.14 -24.65
N SER A 9 7.14 -2.04 -24.86
CA SER A 9 6.22 -2.50 -23.79
C SER A 9 6.93 -3.00 -22.53
N TYR A 10 8.17 -3.49 -22.68
CA TYR A 10 9.05 -3.86 -21.57
C TYR A 10 9.46 -2.64 -20.71
N ASP A 11 9.91 -1.56 -21.34
CA ASP A 11 10.37 -0.35 -20.65
C ASP A 11 9.23 0.30 -19.86
N VAL A 12 8.01 0.29 -20.42
CA VAL A 12 6.80 0.78 -19.75
C VAL A 12 6.48 -0.05 -18.50
N ARG A 13 6.63 -1.37 -18.57
CA ARG A 13 6.41 -2.27 -17.42
C ARG A 13 7.46 -2.07 -16.34
N VAL A 14 8.74 -1.96 -16.71
CA VAL A 14 9.83 -1.68 -15.75
C VAL A 14 9.60 -0.33 -15.07
N LEU A 15 9.27 0.71 -15.85
CA LEU A 15 8.98 2.04 -15.32
C LEU A 15 7.80 2.01 -14.34
N THR A 16 6.73 1.29 -14.68
CA THR A 16 5.58 1.10 -13.80
C THR A 16 5.99 0.48 -12.46
N ILE A 17 6.79 -0.58 -12.48
CA ILE A 17 7.26 -1.26 -11.26
C ILE A 17 8.10 -0.30 -10.41
N ILE A 18 8.96 0.51 -11.06
CA ILE A 18 9.72 1.55 -10.38
C ILE A 18 8.78 2.56 -9.70
N LEU A 19 7.77 3.07 -10.40
CA LEU A 19 6.79 4.00 -9.84
C LEU A 19 6.04 3.39 -8.64
N PHE A 20 5.63 2.13 -8.75
CA PHE A 20 4.99 1.41 -7.65
C PHE A 20 5.88 1.36 -6.40
N TYR A 21 7.16 0.98 -6.54
CA TYR A 21 8.10 0.97 -5.42
C TYR A 21 8.40 2.37 -4.89
N VAL A 22 8.40 3.41 -5.73
CA VAL A 22 8.55 4.81 -5.27
C VAL A 22 7.39 5.19 -4.35
N VAL A 23 6.14 4.90 -4.73
CA VAL A 23 4.97 5.19 -3.85
C VAL A 23 5.10 4.46 -2.52
N LEU A 24 5.49 3.19 -2.56
CA LEU A 24 5.63 2.36 -1.36
C LEU A 24 6.75 2.90 -0.45
N ALA A 25 7.92 3.20 -1.02
CA ALA A 25 9.07 3.72 -0.29
C ALA A 25 8.78 5.08 0.34
N VAL A 26 8.13 5.97 -0.40
CA VAL A 26 7.78 7.31 0.07
C VAL A 26 6.74 7.27 1.19
N SER A 27 5.71 6.42 1.06
CA SER A 27 4.70 6.23 2.10
C SER A 27 5.30 5.62 3.37
N TRP A 28 6.19 4.63 3.21
CA TRP A 28 6.90 4.01 4.31
C TRP A 28 7.86 4.99 5.00
N ALA A 29 8.66 5.74 4.25
CA ALA A 29 9.60 6.72 4.78
C ALA A 29 8.89 7.85 5.53
N MET A 30 7.70 8.26 5.08
CA MET A 30 6.91 9.26 5.79
C MET A 30 6.52 8.76 7.19
N PHE A 31 6.06 7.51 7.32
CA PHE A 31 5.63 6.96 8.60
C PHE A 31 6.82 6.53 9.48
N SER A 32 7.62 5.59 8.97
CA SER A 32 8.77 4.98 9.66
C SER A 32 9.85 6.01 9.96
N GLY A 33 10.13 6.91 9.01
CA GLY A 33 11.18 7.92 9.16
C GLY A 33 10.85 9.05 10.13
N THR A 34 9.57 9.34 10.40
CA THR A 34 9.20 10.40 11.36
C THR A 34 8.93 9.88 12.77
N THR A 35 8.43 8.65 12.88
CA THR A 35 8.10 8.03 14.19
C THR A 35 9.27 7.28 14.82
N GLY A 36 10.31 6.94 14.06
CA GLY A 36 11.42 6.11 14.55
C GLY A 36 11.09 4.62 14.66
N TYR A 37 9.86 4.20 14.32
CA TYR A 37 9.43 2.80 14.35
C TYR A 37 9.49 2.15 12.97
N MET A 38 10.06 0.94 12.90
CA MET A 38 10.08 0.15 11.67
C MET A 38 8.74 -0.56 11.44
N SER A 39 7.91 -0.07 10.51
CA SER A 39 6.65 -0.73 10.15
C SER A 39 6.83 -1.71 8.99
N LEU A 40 6.37 -2.95 9.15
CA LEU A 40 6.32 -3.96 8.08
C LEU A 40 4.90 -4.13 7.49
N ALA A 41 3.92 -3.37 7.98
CA ALA A 41 2.53 -3.43 7.55
C ALA A 41 2.25 -3.06 6.08
N PRO A 42 3.05 -2.27 5.35
CA PRO A 42 2.73 -1.93 3.95
C PRO A 42 2.54 -3.16 3.05
N ALA A 43 3.26 -4.25 3.30
CA ALA A 43 3.10 -5.49 2.55
C ALA A 43 1.68 -6.08 2.70
N ALA A 44 1.12 -6.02 3.91
CA ALA A 44 -0.25 -6.46 4.19
C ALA A 44 -1.29 -5.61 3.44
N PHE A 45 -1.14 -4.28 3.44
CA PHE A 45 -2.08 -3.38 2.78
C PHE A 45 -2.04 -3.49 1.25
N VAL A 46 -0.84 -3.67 0.69
CA VAL A 46 -0.67 -3.97 -0.74
C VAL A 46 -1.32 -5.32 -1.07
N GLY A 47 -1.05 -6.35 -0.27
CA GLY A 47 -1.63 -7.69 -0.48
C GLY A 47 -3.16 -7.67 -0.49
N LEU A 48 -3.79 -6.98 0.48
CA LEU A 48 -5.25 -6.81 0.52
C LEU A 48 -5.81 -6.10 -0.73
N GLY A 49 -5.11 -5.07 -1.22
CA GLY A 49 -5.52 -4.33 -2.42
C GLY A 49 -5.44 -5.20 -3.68
N VAL A 50 -4.33 -5.94 -3.84
CA VAL A 50 -4.14 -6.87 -4.97
C VAL A 50 -5.15 -8.01 -4.92
N TYR A 51 -5.44 -8.56 -3.74
CA TYR A 51 -6.43 -9.61 -3.57
C TYR A 51 -7.85 -9.12 -3.92
N THR A 52 -8.21 -7.91 -3.48
CA THR A 52 -9.49 -7.27 -3.87
C THR A 52 -9.58 -7.11 -5.38
N MET A 53 -8.49 -6.68 -6.01
CA MET A 53 -8.42 -6.56 -7.47
C MET A 53 -8.65 -7.91 -8.15
N ALA A 54 -7.96 -8.95 -7.69
CA ALA A 54 -8.07 -10.28 -8.28
C ALA A 54 -9.50 -10.86 -8.20
N LEU A 55 -10.22 -10.60 -7.11
CA LEU A 55 -11.63 -11.01 -6.95
C LEU A 55 -12.62 -10.24 -7.84
N LEU A 56 -12.40 -8.92 -8.02
CA LEU A 56 -13.38 -8.04 -8.69
C LEU A 56 -13.08 -7.82 -10.17
N GLN A 57 -11.91 -8.22 -10.66
CA GLN A 57 -11.46 -7.96 -12.03
C GLN A 57 -12.37 -8.56 -13.11
N GLU A 58 -13.07 -9.65 -12.82
CA GLU A 58 -14.01 -10.28 -13.77
C GLU A 58 -15.37 -9.58 -13.83
N THR A 59 -15.73 -8.79 -12.81
CA THR A 59 -17.10 -8.26 -12.64
C THR A 59 -17.20 -6.75 -12.82
N LEU A 60 -16.13 -6.00 -12.58
CA LEU A 60 -16.16 -4.54 -12.52
C LEU A 60 -15.09 -3.88 -13.39
N PRO A 61 -15.32 -2.63 -13.84
CA PRO A 61 -14.32 -1.90 -14.61
C PRO A 61 -13.16 -1.43 -13.72
N PHE A 62 -11.96 -1.36 -14.30
CA PHE A 62 -10.70 -1.07 -13.60
C PHE A 62 -10.72 0.15 -12.67
N PRO A 63 -11.29 1.33 -13.03
CA PRO A 63 -11.32 2.48 -12.13
C PRO A 63 -12.12 2.24 -10.85
N VAL A 64 -13.21 1.47 -10.94
CA VAL A 64 -14.08 1.16 -9.79
C VAL A 64 -13.37 0.20 -8.84
N ILE A 65 -12.61 -0.74 -9.38
CA ILE A 65 -11.79 -1.68 -8.60
C ILE A 65 -10.74 -0.93 -7.78
N ILE A 66 -10.07 0.07 -8.37
CA ILE A 66 -9.08 0.89 -7.64
C ILE A 66 -9.74 1.59 -6.45
N VAL A 67 -10.93 2.18 -6.64
CA VAL A 67 -11.65 2.87 -5.57
C VAL A 67 -12.03 1.90 -4.46
N ILE A 68 -12.63 0.74 -4.80
CA ILE A 68 -13.03 -0.26 -3.81
C ILE A 68 -11.82 -0.83 -3.06
N GLY A 69 -10.77 -1.22 -3.78
CA GLY A 69 -9.53 -1.71 -3.18
C GLY A 69 -8.87 -0.68 -2.26
N SER A 70 -8.82 0.58 -2.69
CA SER A 70 -8.28 1.67 -1.86
C SER A 70 -9.11 1.91 -0.60
N LEU A 71 -10.45 1.80 -0.70
CA LEU A 71 -11.35 2.00 0.43
C LEU A 71 -11.23 0.86 1.45
N ILE A 72 -11.16 -0.40 0.99
CA ILE A 72 -10.97 -1.56 1.85
C ILE A 72 -9.62 -1.46 2.57
N SER A 73 -8.54 -1.19 1.83
CA SER A 73 -7.21 -0.99 2.43
C SER A 73 -7.18 0.21 3.37
N PHE A 74 -7.89 1.29 3.08
CA PHE A 74 -7.98 2.46 3.96
C PHE A 74 -8.69 2.13 5.28
N VAL A 75 -9.86 1.48 5.22
CA VAL A 75 -10.60 1.07 6.43
C VAL A 75 -9.73 0.13 7.27
N PHE A 76 -9.09 -0.85 6.63
CA PHE A 76 -8.21 -1.78 7.31
C PHE A 76 -6.98 -1.08 7.93
N ALA A 77 -6.37 -0.14 7.20
CA ALA A 77 -5.25 0.66 7.72
C ALA A 77 -5.66 1.54 8.90
N VAL A 78 -6.86 2.11 8.91
CA VAL A 78 -7.38 2.85 10.08
C VAL A 78 -7.57 1.94 11.28
N LEU A 79 -8.18 0.76 11.09
CA LEU A 79 -8.37 -0.21 12.18
C LEU A 79 -7.03 -0.67 12.76
N VAL A 80 -6.08 -1.06 11.91
CA VAL A 80 -4.74 -1.46 12.32
C VAL A 80 -3.98 -0.29 12.95
N GLY A 81 -4.10 0.91 12.40
CA GLY A 81 -3.48 2.12 12.95
C GLY A 81 -3.96 2.41 14.37
N LEU A 82 -5.26 2.31 14.63
CA LEU A 82 -5.83 2.51 15.97
C LEU A 82 -5.31 1.51 17.01
N VAL A 83 -5.11 0.25 16.61
CA VAL A 83 -4.54 -0.79 17.49
C VAL A 83 -3.05 -0.55 17.71
N THR A 84 -2.31 -0.25 16.64
CA THR A 84 -0.86 -0.16 16.68
C THR A 84 -0.34 1.10 17.37
N LEU A 85 -1.13 2.19 17.39
CA LEU A 85 -0.81 3.41 18.15
C LEU A 85 -0.68 3.18 19.67
N ARG A 86 -1.17 2.05 20.19
CA ARG A 86 -1.02 1.67 21.61
C ARG A 86 0.28 0.92 21.91
N LEU A 87 0.99 0.45 20.87
CA LEU A 87 2.22 -0.32 21.00
C LEU A 87 3.43 0.63 20.93
N ARG A 88 4.53 0.27 21.60
CA ARG A 88 5.77 1.06 21.62
C ARG A 88 6.98 0.22 21.24
N GLY A 89 7.94 0.85 20.58
CA GLY A 89 9.22 0.25 20.19
C GLY A 89 9.08 -1.07 19.42
N ILE A 90 9.79 -2.10 19.88
CA ILE A 90 9.92 -3.40 19.21
C ILE A 90 8.57 -4.13 19.06
N TYR A 91 7.64 -3.94 20.01
CA TYR A 91 6.33 -4.59 19.96
C TYR A 91 5.51 -4.16 18.74
N PHE A 92 5.69 -2.92 18.27
CA PHE A 92 5.05 -2.44 17.05
C PHE A 92 5.54 -3.21 15.82
N THR A 93 6.86 -3.38 15.68
CA THR A 93 7.46 -4.12 14.56
C THR A 93 7.00 -5.57 14.55
N ILE A 94 7.04 -6.26 15.69
CA ILE A 94 6.59 -7.66 15.82
C ILE A 94 5.11 -7.80 15.44
N PHE A 95 4.26 -6.89 15.91
CA PHE A 95 2.84 -6.92 15.57
C PHE A 95 2.61 -6.72 14.07
N THR A 96 3.27 -5.74 13.44
CA THR A 96 3.12 -5.50 12.01
C THR A 96 3.64 -6.66 11.16
N PHE A 97 4.69 -7.35 11.60
CA PHE A 97 5.14 -8.59 10.96
C PHE A 97 4.10 -9.70 11.10
N GLY A 98 3.60 -9.93 12.32
CA GLY A 98 2.57 -10.93 12.59
C GLY A 98 1.29 -10.68 11.80
N LEU A 99 0.91 -9.41 11.58
CA LEU A 99 -0.21 -9.02 10.73
C LEU A 99 -0.04 -9.46 9.28
N VAL A 100 1.15 -9.29 8.70
CA VAL A 100 1.44 -9.72 7.32
C VAL A 100 1.33 -11.24 7.20
N VAL A 101 1.92 -11.97 8.14
CA VAL A 101 1.85 -13.44 8.18
C VAL A 101 0.41 -13.90 8.34
N PHE A 102 -0.32 -13.33 9.30
CA PHE A 102 -1.72 -13.66 9.54
C PHE A 102 -2.59 -13.44 8.30
N LEU A 103 -2.43 -12.31 7.60
CA LEU A 103 -3.21 -12.05 6.38
C LEU A 103 -2.84 -13.00 5.25
N THR A 104 -1.57 -13.36 5.12
CA THR A 104 -1.12 -14.34 4.12
C THR A 104 -1.77 -15.70 4.36
N GLU A 105 -1.72 -16.18 5.61
CA GLU A 105 -2.38 -17.43 6.03
C GLU A 105 -3.90 -17.36 5.89
N LEU A 106 -4.51 -16.21 6.22
CA LEU A 106 -5.94 -16.00 6.07
C LEU A 106 -6.37 -16.13 4.60
N VAL A 107 -5.64 -15.49 3.69
CA VAL A 107 -5.93 -15.57 2.25
C VAL A 107 -5.80 -17.02 1.76
N GLN A 108 -4.73 -17.72 2.14
CA GLN A 108 -4.54 -19.13 1.77
C GLN A 108 -5.65 -20.03 2.33
N TYR A 109 -6.07 -19.80 3.57
CA TYR A 109 -7.19 -20.51 4.18
C TYR A 109 -8.50 -20.27 3.41
N LEU A 110 -8.80 -19.01 3.06
CA LEU A 110 -10.00 -18.64 2.29
C LEU A 110 -9.98 -19.27 0.90
N GLU A 111 -8.86 -19.22 0.20
CA GLU A 111 -8.70 -19.84 -1.13
C GLU A 111 -8.93 -21.35 -1.08
N THR A 112 -8.32 -22.04 -0.12
CA THR A 112 -8.43 -23.50 0.01
C THR A 112 -9.83 -23.96 0.42
N ARG A 113 -10.49 -23.22 1.34
CA ARG A 113 -11.74 -23.66 1.96
C ARG A 113 -13.01 -23.14 1.28
N ILE A 114 -12.99 -21.90 0.80
CA ILE A 114 -14.18 -21.24 0.28
C ILE A 114 -14.16 -21.24 -1.24
N PHE A 115 -13.07 -20.75 -1.83
CA PHE A 115 -13.00 -20.56 -3.27
C PHE A 115 -12.62 -21.84 -4.02
N LEU A 116 -12.08 -22.85 -3.32
CA LEU A 116 -11.65 -24.14 -3.88
C LEU A 116 -10.74 -23.96 -5.12
N SER A 117 -10.06 -22.81 -5.20
CA SER A 117 -9.22 -22.39 -6.30
C SER A 117 -7.90 -21.91 -5.72
N HIS A 118 -6.81 -22.30 -6.37
CA HIS A 118 -5.47 -21.88 -5.96
C HIS A 118 -5.03 -20.74 -6.87
N GLY A 119 -5.06 -19.52 -6.33
CA GLY A 119 -4.67 -18.32 -7.07
C GLY A 119 -5.73 -17.80 -8.02
N TRP A 120 -5.77 -16.48 -8.13
CA TRP A 120 -6.59 -15.73 -9.08
C TRP A 120 -5.67 -15.14 -10.14
N ASP A 121 -5.94 -15.45 -11.41
CA ASP A 121 -5.16 -14.90 -12.51
C ASP A 121 -5.58 -13.45 -12.77
N ILE A 122 -4.63 -12.53 -12.54
CA ILE A 122 -4.82 -11.11 -12.82
C ILE A 122 -4.67 -10.92 -14.32
N THR A 123 -5.77 -10.69 -15.04
CA THR A 123 -5.70 -10.51 -16.50
C THR A 123 -4.83 -9.28 -16.83
N PRO A 124 -3.92 -9.38 -17.83
CA PRO A 124 -3.01 -8.27 -18.13
C PRO A 124 -3.79 -7.03 -18.60
N ILE A 125 -3.70 -5.96 -17.82
CA ILE A 125 -4.26 -4.65 -18.18
C ILE A 125 -3.30 -3.95 -19.14
N ASP A 126 -3.85 -3.16 -20.05
CA ASP A 126 -3.07 -2.36 -20.99
C ASP A 126 -2.00 -1.51 -20.27
N ASN A 127 -0.76 -1.64 -20.76
CA ASN A 127 0.43 -1.04 -20.13
C ASN A 127 0.35 0.49 -20.12
N ALA A 128 -0.27 1.11 -21.14
CA ALA A 128 -0.41 2.56 -21.18
C ALA A 128 -1.41 3.03 -20.11
N THR A 129 -2.54 2.36 -19.97
CA THR A 129 -3.53 2.66 -18.92
C THR A 129 -2.93 2.54 -17.53
N LEU A 130 -2.17 1.47 -17.29
CA LEU A 130 -1.55 1.19 -16.00
C LEU A 130 -0.42 2.18 -15.66
N LEU A 131 0.38 2.60 -16.64
CA LEU A 131 1.38 3.66 -16.43
C LEU A 131 0.72 4.99 -16.05
N HIS A 132 -0.36 5.39 -16.73
CA HIS A 132 -1.06 6.64 -16.42
C HIS A 132 -1.70 6.62 -15.03
N THR A 133 -2.29 5.49 -14.61
CA THR A 133 -2.84 5.37 -13.27
C THR A 133 -1.76 5.38 -12.19
N MET A 134 -0.62 4.70 -12.41
CA MET A 134 0.51 4.76 -11.47
C MET A 134 1.12 6.15 -11.38
N LEU A 135 1.23 6.87 -12.50
CA LEU A 135 1.73 8.24 -12.50
C LEU A 135 0.77 9.18 -11.76
N GLY A 136 -0.54 9.02 -11.96
CA GLY A 136 -1.56 9.71 -11.18
C GLY A 136 -1.46 9.39 -9.68
N LEU A 137 -1.25 8.12 -9.32
CA LEU A 137 -1.10 7.68 -7.93
C LEU A 137 0.15 8.27 -7.27
N VAL A 138 1.28 8.31 -7.98
CA VAL A 138 2.50 8.99 -7.51
C VAL A 138 2.23 10.47 -7.27
N ALA A 139 1.58 11.16 -8.21
CA ALA A 139 1.25 12.58 -8.03
C ALA A 139 0.34 12.81 -6.80
N VAL A 140 -0.70 11.98 -6.63
CA VAL A 140 -1.62 12.07 -5.48
C VAL A 140 -0.89 11.80 -4.16
N THR A 141 -0.05 10.76 -4.10
CA THR A 141 0.68 10.39 -2.88
C THR A 141 1.70 11.46 -2.49
N VAL A 142 2.46 12.00 -3.44
CA VAL A 142 3.40 13.11 -3.20
C VAL A 142 2.67 14.36 -2.74
N LEU A 143 1.54 14.72 -3.38
CA LEU A 143 0.72 15.85 -2.95
C LEU A 143 0.15 15.65 -1.54
N ALA A 144 -0.41 14.47 -1.25
CA ALA A 144 -0.94 14.15 0.06
C ALA A 144 0.14 14.31 1.15
N ILE A 145 1.33 13.79 0.90
CA ILE A 145 2.47 13.90 1.83
C ILE A 145 2.92 15.34 1.99
N TYR A 146 2.98 16.10 0.89
CA TYR A 146 3.30 17.53 0.94
C TYR A 146 2.32 18.29 1.85
N PHE A 147 1.01 18.05 1.72
CA PHE A 147 0.00 18.65 2.58
C PHE A 147 0.09 18.17 4.03
N ILE A 148 0.29 16.88 4.27
CA ILE A 148 0.36 16.33 5.63
C ILE A 148 1.59 16.86 6.37
N ARG A 149 2.77 16.93 5.70
CA ARG A 149 4.00 17.48 6.30
C ARG A 149 3.86 18.94 6.69
N ARG A 150 3.08 19.72 5.94
CA ARG A 150 2.80 21.13 6.25
C ARG A 150 1.72 21.31 7.30
N SER A 151 0.99 20.26 7.65
CA SER A 151 -0.09 20.27 8.63
C SER A 151 0.39 19.94 10.05
N ARG A 152 -0.48 20.18 11.03
CA ARG A 152 -0.31 19.80 12.45
C ARG A 152 -0.04 18.30 12.67
N TYR A 153 -0.50 17.42 11.78
CA TYR A 153 -0.27 15.98 11.87
C TYR A 153 1.20 15.60 11.62
N GLY A 154 1.88 16.30 10.71
CA GLY A 154 3.31 16.08 10.45
C GLY A 154 4.18 16.43 11.65
N LEU A 155 3.86 17.52 12.35
CA LEU A 155 4.55 17.93 13.58
C LEU A 155 4.28 16.96 14.73
N ALA A 156 3.05 16.45 14.84
CA ALA A 156 2.71 15.43 15.83
C ALA A 156 3.51 14.14 15.64
N LEU A 157 3.67 13.65 14.41
CA LEU A 157 4.49 12.46 14.11
C LEU A 157 5.96 12.66 14.49
N LEU A 158 6.53 13.82 14.19
CA LEU A 158 7.91 14.16 14.58
C LEU A 158 8.08 14.19 16.11
N SER A 159 7.06 14.63 16.85
CA SER A 159 7.10 14.66 18.32
C SER A 159 7.06 13.27 18.95
N ILE A 160 6.52 12.26 18.26
CA ILE A 160 6.56 10.86 18.73
C ILE A 160 8.01 10.36 18.68
N GLY A 161 8.68 10.53 17.53
CA GLY A 161 10.08 10.14 17.38
C GLY A 161 11.02 10.85 18.36
N GLY A 162 10.80 12.15 18.62
CA GLY A 162 11.65 12.94 19.53
C GLY A 162 11.51 12.61 21.02
N ASN A 163 10.41 11.98 21.45
CA ASN A 163 10.21 11.60 22.86
C ASN A 163 10.72 10.18 23.20
N GLU A 164 11.04 9.35 22.20
CA GLU A 164 11.55 8.00 22.42
C GLU A 164 13.04 8.00 22.83
N GLU A 165 13.84 8.98 22.38
CA GLU A 165 15.24 9.13 22.81
C GLU A 165 15.40 9.66 24.24
N ALA A 166 14.32 10.16 24.86
CA ALA A 166 14.35 10.83 26.16
C ALA A 166 13.76 10.01 27.33
N ALA A 167 13.32 8.77 27.09
CA ALA A 167 12.74 7.86 28.09
C ALA A 167 13.56 6.57 28.22
#